data_AF-A0A358N6E9-F1
#
_entry.id   AF-A0A358N6E9-F1
#
_cell.length_a   1.000
_cell.length_b   1.000
_cell.length_c   1.000
_cell.angle_alpha   90.00
_cell.angle_beta   90.00
_cell.angle_gamma   90.00
#
_symmetry.space_group_name_H-M   'P 1'
#
loop_
_entity.id
_entity.type
_entity.pdbx_description
1 polymer ?
#
loop_
_entity_poly.entity_id
_entity_poly.type
_entity_poly.pdbx_seq_one_letter_code
_entity_poly.pdbx_strand_id
1 'polypeptide(L)'
;MNFRVATVLLASVYLGTFLVSNESYADKPNIVVIMADDLGYGDLQCYGHPRVKTPNIDQLARDGVRFTQHYANGPECSPTRT
;
A
#
# COMPACT_ATOMS: atom_id res chain seq x y z
N MET A 1 -23.22 25.52 -44.20
CA MET A 1 -23.06 25.20 -42.77
C MET A 1 -22.18 26.28 -42.16
N ASN A 2 -22.72 27.08 -41.24
CA ASN A 2 -22.18 28.39 -40.89
C ASN A 2 -20.87 28.26 -40.08
N PHE A 3 -19.84 29.01 -40.48
CA PHE A 3 -18.50 29.00 -39.86
C PHE A 3 -18.55 29.12 -38.32
N ARG A 4 -19.51 29.89 -37.80
CA ARG A 4 -19.76 30.10 -36.36
C ARG A 4 -20.16 28.81 -35.61
N VAL A 5 -20.92 27.90 -36.25
CA VAL A 5 -21.35 26.63 -35.63
C VAL A 5 -20.16 25.66 -35.52
N ALA A 6 -19.29 25.64 -36.53
CA ALA A 6 -18.07 24.84 -36.51
C ALA A 6 -17.10 25.29 -35.40
N THR A 7 -16.96 26.61 -35.18
CA THR A 7 -16.08 27.15 -34.13
C THR A 7 -16.56 26.79 -32.72
N VAL A 8 -17.88 26.84 -32.46
CA VAL A 8 -18.46 26.49 -31.16
C VAL A 8 -18.29 25.00 -30.86
N LEU A 9 -18.52 24.13 -31.86
CA LEU A 9 -18.33 22.69 -31.70
C LEU A 9 -16.87 22.34 -31.41
N LEU A 10 -15.92 22.91 -32.15
CA LEU A 10 -14.49 22.71 -31.90
C LEU A 10 -14.06 23.18 -30.51
N ALA A 11 -14.55 24.35 -30.06
CA ALA A 11 -14.25 24.87 -28.73
C ALA A 11 -14.82 23.98 -27.61
N SER A 12 -16.03 23.43 -27.80
CA SER A 12 -16.66 22.53 -26.82
C SER A 12 -15.93 21.18 -26.70
N VAL A 13 -15.41 20.66 -27.81
CA VAL A 13 -14.57 19.45 -27.81
C VAL A 13 -13.23 19.71 -27.12
N TYR A 14 -12.60 20.86 -27.41
CA TYR A 14 -11.33 21.25 -26.76
C TYR A 14 -11.47 21.49 -25.26
N LEU A 15 -12.60 22.05 -24.82
CA LEU A 15 -12.90 22.25 -23.40
C LEU A 15 -13.20 20.91 -22.70
N GLY A 16 -13.93 20.01 -23.37
CA GLY A 16 -14.24 18.68 -22.85
C GLY A 16 -13.00 17.82 -22.63
N THR A 17 -12.00 17.88 -23.53
CA THR A 17 -10.75 17.13 -23.36
C THR A 17 -9.86 17.69 -22.24
N PHE A 18 -9.86 19.01 -22.02
CA PHE A 18 -9.11 19.64 -20.94
C PHE A 18 -9.64 19.29 -19.53
N LEU A 19 -10.94 19.02 -19.40
CA LEU A 19 -11.55 18.64 -18.13
C LEU A 19 -11.34 17.16 -17.77
N VAL A 20 -10.99 16.32 -18.74
CA VAL A 20 -10.78 14.87 -18.55
C VAL A 20 -9.31 14.53 -18.28
N SER A 21 -8.36 15.43 -18.54
CA SER A 21 -6.92 15.15 -18.44
C SER A 21 -6.32 15.23 -17.03
N ASN A 22 -7.12 15.12 -15.97
CA ASN A 22 -6.62 15.10 -14.59
C ASN A 22 -6.45 13.66 -14.10
N GLU A 23 -5.61 12.87 -14.78
CA GLU A 23 -5.04 11.68 -14.15
C GLU A 23 -4.10 12.16 -13.04
N SER A 24 -4.62 12.20 -11.81
CA SER A 24 -3.79 12.15 -10.62
C SER A 24 -3.06 10.81 -10.68
N TYR A 25 -1.86 10.79 -11.26
CA TYR A 25 -0.89 9.74 -10.99
C TYR A 25 -0.72 9.72 -9.47
N ALA A 26 -1.40 8.79 -8.81
CA ALA A 26 -1.16 8.56 -7.39
C ALA A 26 0.33 8.27 -7.28
N ASP A 27 1.04 9.12 -6.54
CA ASP A 27 2.47 8.95 -6.34
C ASP A 27 2.74 7.50 -5.95
N LYS A 28 3.70 6.87 -6.62
CA LYS A 28 4.04 5.48 -6.33
C LYS A 28 4.35 5.37 -4.84
N PRO A 29 3.72 4.45 -4.10
CA PRO A 29 3.94 4.35 -2.67
C PRO A 29 5.40 3.95 -2.41
N ASN A 30 5.97 4.49 -1.34
CA ASN A 30 7.22 3.96 -0.80
C ASN A 30 6.91 2.64 -0.10
N ILE A 31 7.68 1.60 -0.42
CA ILE A 31 7.55 0.29 0.21
C ILE A 31 8.72 0.11 1.17
N VAL A 32 8.43 -0.06 2.46
CA VAL A 32 9.42 -0.35 3.50
C VAL A 32 9.20 -1.78 3.99
N VAL A 33 10.21 -2.63 3.80
CA VAL A 33 10.20 -4.02 4.29
C VAL A 33 11.05 -4.08 5.56
N ILE A 34 10.43 -4.46 6.68
CA ILE A 34 11.10 -4.68 7.97
C ILE A 34 11.08 -6.18 8.24
N MET A 35 12.25 -6.79 8.41
CA MET A 35 12.40 -8.21 8.73
C MET A 35 13.27 -8.34 9.98
N ALA A 36 12.76 -9.05 10.99
CA ALA A 36 13.48 -9.37 12.21
C ALA A 36 14.02 -10.80 12.13
N ASP A 37 15.24 -11.01 12.62
CA ASP A 37 15.82 -12.35 12.76
C ASP A 37 15.31 -13.01 14.05
N ASP A 38 15.13 -14.34 14.02
CA ASP A 38 14.73 -15.15 15.18
C ASP A 38 13.47 -14.66 15.94
N LEU A 39 12.53 -14.02 15.25
CA LEU A 39 11.27 -13.57 15.86
C LEU A 39 10.20 -14.69 15.78
N GLY A 40 9.89 -15.28 16.92
CA GLY A 40 8.84 -16.30 17.05
C GLY A 40 7.43 -15.71 17.00
N TYR A 41 6.45 -16.54 16.61
CA TYR A 41 5.04 -16.15 16.50
C TYR A 41 4.49 -15.51 17.78
N GLY A 42 4.85 -16.05 18.93
CA GLY A 42 4.33 -15.63 20.23
C GLY A 42 5.11 -14.50 20.90
N ASP A 43 6.12 -13.92 20.25
CA ASP A 43 7.05 -12.98 20.90
C ASP A 43 6.51 -11.55 21.00
N LEU A 44 5.54 -11.19 20.17
CA LEU A 44 4.94 -9.86 20.15
C LEU A 44 3.66 -9.79 20.99
N GLN A 45 3.40 -8.62 21.57
CA GLN A 45 2.20 -8.38 22.36
C GLN A 45 0.92 -8.55 21.54
N CYS A 46 0.91 -8.08 20.28
CA CYS A 46 -0.23 -8.26 19.38
C CYS A 46 -0.56 -9.73 19.05
N TYR A 47 0.36 -10.67 19.25
CA TYR A 47 0.13 -12.12 19.15
C TYR A 47 -0.13 -12.81 20.51
N GLY A 48 -0.24 -12.04 21.59
CA GLY A 48 -0.63 -12.55 22.91
C GLY A 48 0.54 -12.83 23.86
N HIS A 49 1.75 -12.33 23.58
CA HIS A 49 2.85 -12.46 24.53
C HIS A 49 2.46 -11.88 25.92
N PRO A 50 2.64 -12.62 27.03
CA PRO A 50 2.05 -12.22 28.33
C PRO A 50 2.75 -11.03 29.02
N ARG A 51 3.99 -10.69 28.64
CA ARG A 51 4.83 -9.70 29.34
C ARG A 51 5.52 -8.66 28.46
N VAL A 52 6.08 -9.05 27.31
CA VAL A 52 6.68 -8.15 26.31
C VAL A 52 5.66 -7.11 25.86
N LYS A 53 6.12 -5.86 25.74
CA LYS A 53 5.34 -4.74 25.21
C LYS A 53 5.96 -4.30 23.90
N THR A 54 5.18 -4.28 22.82
CA THR A 54 5.64 -3.90 21.48
C THR A 54 4.75 -2.80 20.89
N PRO A 55 4.63 -1.63 21.54
CA PRO A 55 3.58 -0.66 21.23
C PRO A 55 3.60 -0.17 19.77
N ASN A 56 4.78 -0.02 19.17
CA ASN A 56 4.90 0.41 17.76
C ASN A 56 4.46 -0.70 16.79
N ILE A 57 4.80 -1.96 17.07
CA ILE A 57 4.39 -3.11 16.24
C ILE A 57 2.89 -3.39 16.42
N ASP A 58 2.39 -3.22 17.65
CA ASP A 58 0.97 -3.34 17.97
C ASP A 58 0.15 -2.25 17.29
N GLN A 59 0.70 -1.04 17.14
CA GLN A 59 0.08 0.00 16.35
C GLN A 59 0.03 -0.38 14.87
N LEU A 60 1.14 -0.83 14.28
CA LEU A 60 1.16 -1.30 12.88
C LEU A 60 0.15 -2.42 12.63
N ALA A 61 0.01 -3.35 13.57
CA ALA A 61 -0.98 -4.44 13.49
C ALA A 61 -2.43 -3.97 13.60
N ARG A 62 -2.70 -2.88 14.34
CA ARG A 62 -4.05 -2.31 14.50
C ARG A 62 -4.44 -1.40 13.33
N ASP A 63 -3.50 -0.62 12.83
CA ASP A 63 -3.73 0.35 11.76
C ASP A 63 -3.65 -0.30 10.36
N GLY A 64 -3.16 -1.54 10.30
CA GLY A 64 -2.99 -2.32 9.06
C GLY A 64 -3.64 -3.69 9.10
N VAL A 65 -3.01 -4.65 8.41
CA VAL A 65 -3.43 -6.05 8.35
C VAL A 65 -2.43 -6.92 9.11
N ARG A 66 -2.93 -7.74 10.03
CA ARG A 66 -2.12 -8.71 10.78
C ARG A 66 -2.44 -10.14 10.33
N PHE A 67 -1.43 -10.84 9.82
CA PHE A 67 -1.55 -12.25 9.45
C PHE A 67 -1.33 -13.16 10.66
N THR A 68 -2.31 -13.98 11.01
CA THR A 68 -2.20 -14.94 12.12
C THR A 68 -1.71 -16.33 11.70
N GLN A 69 -1.56 -16.55 10.39
CA GLN A 69 -1.15 -17.82 9.76
C GLN A 69 -0.14 -17.53 8.63
N HIS A 70 1.01 -16.93 8.99
CA HIS A 70 2.12 -16.68 8.08
C HIS A 70 3.26 -17.67 8.38
N TYR A 71 3.71 -18.40 7.37
CA TYR A 71 4.74 -19.43 7.48
C TYR A 71 5.96 -19.05 6.64
N ALA A 72 7.14 -19.18 7.24
CA ALA A 72 8.39 -19.24 6.49
C ALA A 72 8.48 -20.57 5.73
N ASN A 73 9.33 -20.62 4.71
CA ASN A 73 9.60 -21.85 3.94
C ASN A 73 10.41 -22.89 4.73
N GLY A 74 11.01 -22.51 5.87
CA GLY A 74 11.71 -23.38 6.80
C GLY A 74 12.12 -22.64 8.08
N PRO A 75 12.59 -23.33 9.12
CA PRO A 75 13.08 -22.72 10.36
C PRO A 75 14.50 -22.14 10.25
N GLU A 76 15.08 -22.05 9.05
CA GLU A 76 16.46 -21.58 8.83
C GLU A 76 16.51 -20.18 8.21
N CYS A 77 17.51 -19.39 8.60
CA CYS A 77 17.65 -17.98 8.17
C CYS A 77 17.88 -17.84 6.65
N SER A 78 18.77 -18.65 6.07
CA SER A 78 19.13 -18.53 4.64
C SER A 78 17.95 -18.81 3.70
N PRO A 79 17.24 -19.95 3.76
CA PRO A 79 16.11 -20.20 2.86
C PRO A 79 14.98 -19.19 3.06
N THR A 80 14.77 -18.65 4.26
CA THR A 80 13.77 -17.59 4.49
C THR A 80 14.07 -16.30 3.72
N ARG A 81 15.35 -16.06 3.38
CA ARG A 81 15.85 -14.80 2.81
C ARG A 81 16.26 -14.88 1.34
N THR A 82 16.23 -16.07 0.73
CA THR A 82 16.66 -16.34 -0.65
C THR A 82 15.52 -16.87 -1.49
#